data_AF-A0A645H6C4-F1
#
_entry.id   AF-A0A645H6C4-F1
#
_cell.length_a   1.000
_cell.length_b   1.000
_cell.length_c   1.000
_cell.angle_alpha   90.00
_cell.angle_beta   90.00
_cell.angle_gamma   90.00
#
_symmetry.space_group_name_H-M   'P 1'
#
loop_
_entity.id
_entity.type
_entity.pdbx_description
1 polymer ?
#
loop_
_entity_poly.entity_id
_entity_poly.type
_entity_poly.pdbx_seq_one_letter_code
_entity_poly.pdbx_strand_id
1 'polypeptide(L)'
;MNGFLKLGGITPEMLQTFLYPGISRTTLKNAFYDAAAMFNQIDKMEPYHAVRVACWHGSKEKLAARGVKKIRKTFPNGKDTLFKGFGHGEILLHPEQFFKEMQLFLNE
;
A
#
# COMPACT_ATOMS: atom_id res chain seq x y z
N MET A 1 -18.01 10.58 6.71
CA MET A 1 -16.67 9.95 6.74
C MET A 1 -16.82 8.54 6.16
N ASN A 2 -16.10 8.17 5.09
CA ASN A 2 -16.22 6.81 4.52
C ASN A 2 -15.78 5.80 5.58
N GLY A 3 -16.61 4.78 5.85
CA GLY A 3 -16.35 3.78 6.89
C GLY A 3 -15.02 3.04 6.74
N PHE A 4 -14.46 3.03 5.53
CA PHE A 4 -13.18 2.41 5.18
C PHE A 4 -11.96 3.07 5.84
N LEU A 5 -11.91 4.41 5.93
CA LEU A 5 -10.80 5.11 6.61
C LEU A 5 -10.87 4.96 8.14
N LYS A 6 -12.10 4.80 8.67
CA LYS A 6 -12.34 4.51 10.08
C LYS A 6 -11.82 3.14 10.52
N LEU A 7 -11.88 2.14 9.65
CA LEU A 7 -11.45 0.76 9.95
C LEU A 7 -9.94 0.64 10.20
N GLY A 8 -9.12 1.52 9.61
CA GLY A 8 -7.67 1.57 9.86
C GLY A 8 -7.23 2.59 10.91
N GLY A 9 -8.17 3.29 11.57
CA GLY A 9 -7.84 4.36 12.52
C GLY A 9 -7.18 5.60 11.90
N ILE A 10 -7.23 5.76 10.58
CA ILE A 10 -6.51 6.82 9.86
C ILE A 10 -7.43 8.01 9.62
N THR A 11 -7.03 9.18 10.12
CA THR A 11 -7.77 10.43 9.89
C THR A 11 -7.29 11.16 8.63
N PRO A 12 -8.12 12.03 8.03
CA PRO A 12 -7.69 12.90 6.95
C PRO A 12 -6.46 13.77 7.28
N GLU A 13 -6.35 14.23 8.53
CA GLU A 13 -5.24 15.06 9.03
C GLU A 13 -3.93 14.25 9.07
N MET A 14 -4.01 12.97 9.46
CA MET A 14 -2.87 12.05 9.40
C MET A 14 -2.38 11.87 7.97
N LEU A 15 -3.29 11.69 6.99
CA LEU A 15 -2.91 11.56 5.58
C LEU A 15 -2.24 12.82 5.03
N GLN A 16 -2.74 14.00 5.41
CA GLN A 16 -2.18 15.28 4.99
C GLN A 16 -0.76 15.50 5.55
N THR A 17 -0.48 14.94 6.72
CA THR A 17 0.83 14.99 7.37
C THR A 17 1.80 13.93 6.83
N PHE A 18 1.32 12.72 6.55
CA PHE A 18 2.18 11.56 6.24
C PHE A 18 2.50 11.34 4.77
N LEU A 19 1.66 11.80 3.83
CA LEU A 19 1.83 11.43 2.41
C LEU A 19 2.02 12.63 1.48
N TYR A 20 1.09 13.59 1.46
CA TYR A 20 1.15 14.75 0.55
C TYR A 20 0.43 15.98 1.12
N PRO A 21 1.15 17.00 1.59
CA PRO A 21 0.56 18.27 2.03
C PRO A 21 -0.22 18.94 0.89
N GLY A 22 -1.45 19.41 1.16
CA GLY A 22 -2.27 20.13 0.18
C GLY A 22 -3.07 19.26 -0.82
N ILE A 23 -3.00 17.93 -0.73
CA ILE A 23 -3.81 17.07 -1.60
C ILE A 23 -5.32 17.22 -1.32
N SER A 24 -6.13 17.38 -2.37
CA SER A 24 -7.58 17.49 -2.21
C SER A 24 -8.21 16.12 -1.87
N ARG A 25 -9.32 16.14 -1.13
CA ARG A 25 -10.11 14.92 -0.86
C ARG A 25 -10.58 14.25 -2.16
N THR A 26 -10.91 15.04 -3.19
CA THR A 26 -11.31 14.52 -4.51
C THR A 26 -10.17 13.75 -5.15
N THR A 27 -8.95 14.30 -5.12
CA THR A 27 -7.75 13.64 -5.65
C THR A 27 -7.50 12.31 -4.94
N LEU A 28 -7.54 12.29 -3.60
CA LEU A 28 -7.41 11.05 -2.82
C LEU A 28 -8.47 10.01 -3.21
N LYS A 29 -9.72 10.45 -3.37
CA LYS A 29 -10.83 9.57 -3.75
C LYS A 29 -10.61 8.97 -5.15
N ASN A 30 -10.21 9.81 -6.10
CA ASN A 30 -9.98 9.38 -7.48
C ASN A 30 -8.79 8.41 -7.56
N ALA A 31 -7.68 8.72 -6.91
CA ALA A 31 -6.51 7.85 -6.85
C ALA A 31 -6.85 6.47 -6.25
N PHE A 32 -7.66 6.44 -5.18
CA PHE A 32 -8.12 5.19 -4.59
C PHE A 32 -8.95 4.36 -5.57
N TYR A 33 -9.98 4.95 -6.21
CA TYR A 33 -10.85 4.21 -7.12
C TYR A 33 -10.13 3.74 -8.37
N ASP A 34 -9.20 4.55 -8.89
CA ASP A 34 -8.37 4.20 -10.03
C ASP A 34 -7.46 2.99 -9.69
N ALA A 35 -6.77 3.06 -8.55
CA ALA A 35 -5.96 1.94 -8.06
C ALA A 35 -6.80 0.68 -7.79
N ALA A 36 -7.98 0.82 -7.19
CA ALA A 36 -8.89 -0.29 -6.94
C ALA A 36 -9.41 -0.93 -8.24
N ALA A 37 -9.70 -0.13 -9.27
CA ALA A 37 -10.08 -0.64 -10.58
C ALA A 37 -8.94 -1.41 -11.26
N MET A 38 -7.71 -0.91 -11.14
CA MET A 38 -6.50 -1.56 -11.67
C MET A 38 -6.20 -2.91 -11.01
N PHE A 39 -6.61 -3.11 -9.76
CA PHE A 39 -6.39 -4.36 -9.06
C PHE A 39 -7.05 -5.58 -9.72
N ASN A 40 -8.12 -5.38 -10.49
CA ASN A 40 -8.79 -6.45 -11.26
C ASN A 40 -8.14 -6.73 -12.62
N GLN A 41 -7.15 -5.92 -13.01
CA GLN A 41 -6.41 -6.06 -14.27
C GLN A 41 -4.98 -6.50 -14.05
N ILE A 42 -4.40 -6.25 -12.87
CA ILE A 42 -2.98 -6.48 -12.60
C ILE A 42 -2.54 -7.92 -12.89
N ASP A 43 -3.35 -8.92 -12.56
CA ASP A 43 -3.02 -10.34 -12.75
C ASP A 43 -3.17 -10.84 -14.19
N LYS A 44 -3.70 -10.00 -15.08
CA LYS A 44 -3.80 -10.20 -16.54
C LYS A 44 -2.72 -9.47 -17.32
N MET A 45 -1.95 -8.60 -16.67
CA MET A 45 -0.83 -7.92 -17.30
C MET A 45 0.33 -8.91 -17.52
N GLU A 46 1.06 -8.72 -18.62
CA GLU A 46 2.32 -9.42 -18.83
C GLU A 46 3.34 -9.03 -17.74
N PRO A 47 4.22 -9.96 -17.31
CA PRO A 47 5.26 -9.66 -16.34
C PRO A 47 6.14 -8.48 -16.79
N TYR A 48 6.31 -7.49 -15.91
CA TYR A 48 7.08 -6.28 -16.17
C TYR A 48 8.26 -6.16 -15.20
N HIS A 49 9.47 -5.99 -15.74
CA HIS A 49 10.72 -6.14 -14.97
C HIS A 49 11.48 -4.83 -14.77
N ALA A 50 11.10 -3.77 -15.49
CA ALA A 50 11.81 -2.49 -15.47
C ALA A 50 11.47 -1.59 -14.27
N VAL A 51 10.76 -2.13 -13.27
CA VAL A 51 10.36 -1.39 -12.07
C VAL A 51 10.70 -2.15 -10.82
N ARG A 52 11.01 -1.39 -9.76
CA ARG A 52 11.13 -1.88 -8.40
C ARG A 52 9.81 -1.68 -7.67
N VAL A 53 9.37 -2.73 -6.99
CA VAL A 53 8.12 -2.73 -6.23
C VAL A 53 8.37 -3.31 -4.85
N ALA A 54 8.01 -2.58 -3.80
CA ALA A 54 7.94 -3.10 -2.44
C ALA A 54 6.47 -3.22 -2.02
N CYS A 55 6.06 -4.42 -1.62
CA CYS A 55 4.73 -4.74 -1.15
C CYS A 55 4.76 -4.99 0.35
N TRP A 56 4.27 -4.04 1.13
CA TRP A 56 4.19 -4.16 2.57
C TRP A 56 2.79 -4.52 3.03
N HIS A 57 2.64 -5.59 3.81
CA HIS A 57 1.33 -6.02 4.27
C HIS A 57 1.35 -6.66 5.67
N GLY A 58 0.24 -6.51 6.39
CA GLY A 58 0.09 -7.02 7.74
C GLY A 58 -0.42 -8.47 7.79
N SER A 59 0.00 -9.21 8.81
CA SER A 59 -0.40 -10.62 9.00
C SER A 59 -1.86 -10.82 9.38
N LYS A 60 -2.58 -9.77 9.82
CA LYS A 60 -4.01 -9.84 10.10
C LYS A 60 -4.88 -9.68 8.83
N GLU A 61 -4.28 -9.35 7.68
CA GLU A 61 -4.98 -9.04 6.41
C GLU A 61 -4.82 -10.15 5.36
N LYS A 62 -5.68 -11.18 5.41
CA LYS A 62 -5.66 -12.29 4.44
C LYS A 62 -5.86 -11.84 2.99
N LEU A 63 -6.66 -10.79 2.76
CA LEU A 63 -6.90 -10.24 1.43
C LEU A 63 -5.67 -9.53 0.87
N ALA A 64 -4.92 -8.81 1.71
CA ALA A 64 -3.68 -8.16 1.31
C ALA A 64 -2.64 -9.21 0.86
N ALA A 65 -2.51 -10.33 1.57
CA ALA A 65 -1.61 -11.42 1.16
C ALA A 65 -1.96 -12.00 -0.23
N ARG A 66 -3.24 -12.08 -0.58
CA ARG A 66 -3.67 -12.48 -1.94
C ARG A 66 -3.31 -11.41 -2.98
N GLY A 67 -3.48 -10.14 -2.63
CA GLY A 67 -3.11 -9.02 -3.48
C GLY A 67 -1.62 -8.96 -3.78
N VAL A 68 -0.78 -9.13 -2.76
CA VAL A 68 0.67 -9.18 -2.91
C VAL A 68 1.08 -10.27 -3.90
N LYS A 69 0.49 -11.47 -3.82
CA LYS A 69 0.76 -12.54 -4.79
C LYS A 69 0.42 -12.14 -6.23
N LYS A 70 -0.71 -11.45 -6.45
CA LYS A 70 -1.08 -10.94 -7.78
C LYS A 70 -0.07 -9.91 -8.28
N ILE A 71 0.30 -8.94 -7.43
CA ILE A 71 1.29 -7.91 -7.76
C ILE A 71 2.65 -8.54 -8.07
N ARG A 72 3.11 -9.53 -7.30
CA ARG A 72 4.40 -10.21 -7.51
C ARG A 72 4.42 -11.07 -8.78
N LYS A 73 3.27 -11.58 -9.25
CA LYS A 73 3.16 -12.24 -10.56
C LYS A 73 3.46 -11.25 -11.70
N THR A 74 2.92 -10.05 -11.60
CA THR A 74 3.12 -8.98 -12.60
C THR A 74 4.49 -8.32 -12.48
N PHE A 75 5.00 -8.17 -11.27
CA PHE A 75 6.31 -7.57 -10.97
C PHE A 75 7.20 -8.58 -10.25
N PRO A 76 7.83 -9.51 -10.99
CA PRO A 76 8.58 -10.62 -10.39
C PRO A 76 9.87 -10.19 -9.69
N ASN A 77 10.41 -9.02 -10.02
CA ASN A 77 11.53 -8.40 -9.29
C ASN A 77 11.10 -7.66 -8.02
N GLY A 78 9.80 -7.56 -7.76
CA GLY A 78 9.30 -6.96 -6.52
C GLY A 78 9.79 -7.69 -5.27
N LYS A 79 9.59 -7.08 -4.10
CA LYS A 79 9.78 -7.72 -2.81
C LYS A 79 8.53 -7.54 -1.98
N ASP A 80 8.24 -8.49 -1.11
CA ASP A 80 7.16 -8.39 -0.15
C ASP A 80 7.66 -8.58 1.28
N THR A 81 7.13 -7.75 2.18
CA THR A 81 7.43 -7.80 3.62
C THR A 81 6.13 -8.01 4.37
N LEU A 82 6.07 -9.10 5.15
CA LEU A 82 4.96 -9.43 6.03
C LEU A 82 5.23 -8.87 7.44
N PHE A 83 4.44 -7.91 7.89
CA PHE A 83 4.52 -7.40 9.25
C PHE A 83 3.62 -8.19 10.20
N LYS A 84 4.24 -8.90 11.15
CA LYS A 84 3.52 -9.72 12.14
C LYS A 84 2.71 -8.82 13.08
N GLY A 85 1.42 -9.12 13.21
CA GLY A 85 0.50 -8.42 14.11
C GLY A 85 -0.16 -7.17 13.51
N PHE A 86 0.25 -6.73 12.31
CA PHE A 86 -0.29 -5.53 11.66
C PHE A 86 -1.62 -5.82 10.96
N GLY A 87 -2.56 -4.88 11.04
CA GLY A 87 -3.84 -4.85 10.33
C GLY A 87 -3.83 -3.92 9.10
N HIS A 88 -5.01 -3.50 8.66
CA HIS A 88 -5.18 -2.61 7.51
C HIS A 88 -4.58 -1.23 7.78
N GLY A 89 -3.54 -0.85 7.01
CA GLY A 89 -2.91 0.47 7.12
C GLY A 89 -2.08 0.68 8.39
N GLU A 90 -1.88 -0.36 9.22
CA GLU A 90 -1.22 -0.25 10.53
C GLU A 90 0.19 0.33 10.45
N ILE A 91 0.92 0.11 9.35
CA ILE A 91 2.26 0.69 9.17
C ILE A 91 2.28 2.22 9.28
N LEU A 92 1.17 2.89 8.94
CA LEU A 92 1.04 4.35 9.06
C LEU A 92 0.95 4.81 10.53
N LEU A 93 0.70 3.88 11.47
CA LEU A 93 0.75 4.10 12.91
C LEU A 93 2.13 3.78 13.51
N HIS A 94 3.05 3.24 12.70
CA HIS A 94 4.40 2.83 13.11
C HIS A 94 5.46 3.59 12.28
N PRO A 95 5.65 4.91 12.51
CA PRO A 95 6.48 5.77 11.66
C PRO A 95 7.95 5.33 11.59
N GLU A 96 8.52 4.79 12.68
CA GLU A 96 9.89 4.24 12.68
C GLU A 96 10.04 3.04 11.74
N GLN A 97 9.08 2.11 11.80
CA GLN A 97 9.04 0.95 10.92
C GLN A 97 8.80 1.39 9.46
N PHE A 98 7.89 2.34 9.22
CA PHE A 98 7.66 2.90 7.89
C PHE A 98 8.93 3.53 7.32
N PHE A 99 9.61 4.37 8.10
CA PHE A 99 10.86 5.02 7.69
C PHE A 99 11.96 4.00 7.38
N LYS A 100 12.15 3.01 8.24
CA LYS A 100 13.13 1.93 8.03
C LYS A 100 12.90 1.21 6.70
N GLU A 101 11.66 0.82 6.42
CA GLU A 101 11.34 0.07 5.19
C GLU A 101 11.49 0.96 3.95
N MET A 102 11.17 2.25 4.05
CA MET A 102 11.45 3.22 2.99
C MET A 102 12.95 3.36 2.72
N GLN A 103 13.78 3.45 3.77
CA GLN A 103 15.23 3.52 3.61
C GLN A 103 15.80 2.25 2.96
N LEU A 104 15.34 1.08 3.38
CA LEU A 104 15.72 -0.19 2.73
C LEU A 104 15.30 -0.18 1.26
N PHE A 105 14.06 0.19 0.96
CA PHE A 105 13.58 0.23 -0.41
C PHE A 105 14.33 1.23 -1.28
N LEU A 106 14.79 2.37 -0.78
CA LEU A 106 15.45 3.41 -1.59
C LEU A 106 16.96 3.17 -1.78
N ASN A 107 17.61 2.48 -0.85
CA ASN A 107 19.07 2.30 -0.85
C ASN A 107 19.54 0.92 -1.34
N GLU A 108 18.64 -0.05 -1.49
CA GLU A 108 18.84 -1.21 -2.37
C GLU A 108 18.77 -0.81 -3.85
#